data_AF-A0A530GKL1-F1
#
_entry.id   AF-A0A530GKL1-F1
#
_cell.length_a   1.000
_cell.length_b   1.000
_cell.length_c   1.000
_cell.angle_alpha   90.00
_cell.angle_beta   90.00
_cell.angle_gamma   90.00
#
_symmetry.space_group_name_H-M   'P 1'
#
loop_
_entity.id
_entity.type
_entity.pdbx_description
1 polymer ?
#
loop_
_entity_poly.entity_id
_entity_poly.type
_entity_poly.pdbx_seq_one_letter_code
_entity_poly.pdbx_strand_id
1 'polypeptide(L)'
;PFGFVAILGVIALLGIIMRNSIILVDQIDQDIAAGMDRSEAIVGAAVRRFRPIMLTALTAVLALIPISRAVFWGPLAYAMMGGILVATVLTILVLPAGYALFFGRAPKKAKTDEQAPEPEKIEGIERPQLALAAE
;
A
#
# COMPACT_ATOMS: atom_id res chain seq x y z
N PRO A 1 25.82 9.63 25.05
CA PRO A 1 24.87 10.76 25.22
C PRO A 1 24.13 11.09 23.91
N PHE A 2 22.84 11.41 24.01
CA PHE A 2 22.04 11.82 22.84
C PHE A 2 22.46 13.24 22.43
N GLY A 3 23.16 13.36 21.29
CA GLY A 3 23.68 14.65 20.82
C GLY A 3 22.64 15.48 20.08
N PHE A 4 22.84 16.80 19.99
CA PHE A 4 21.99 17.71 19.21
C PHE A 4 21.77 17.22 17.77
N VAL A 5 22.84 16.75 17.12
CA VAL A 5 22.79 16.23 15.75
C VAL A 5 21.89 14.99 15.67
N ALA A 6 21.87 14.12 16.68
CA ALA A 6 20.95 12.97 16.70
C ALA A 6 19.48 13.40 16.77
N ILE A 7 19.15 14.47 17.49
CA ILE A 7 17.80 15.03 17.55
C ILE A 7 17.36 15.53 16.17
N LEU A 8 18.24 16.25 15.45
CA LEU A 8 17.97 16.67 14.08
C LEU A 8 17.69 15.48 13.16
N GLY A 9 18.47 14.39 13.32
CA GLY A 9 18.25 13.15 12.58
C GLY A 9 16.88 12.51 12.84
N VAL A 10 16.43 12.49 14.10
CA VAL A 10 15.10 11.99 14.47
C VAL A 10 13.99 12.86 13.87
N ILE A 11 14.13 14.19 13.89
CA ILE A 11 13.15 15.10 13.28
C ILE A 11 13.06 14.88 11.77
N ALA A 12 14.21 14.76 11.09
CA ALA A 12 14.25 14.47 9.66
C ALA A 12 13.56 13.13 9.34
N LEU A 13 13.81 12.12 10.16
CA LEU A 13 13.18 10.81 10.04
C LEU A 13 11.65 10.90 10.18
N LEU A 14 11.13 11.65 11.13
CA LEU A 14 9.68 11.85 11.29
C LEU A 14 9.04 12.41 10.02
N GLY A 15 9.69 13.35 9.33
CA GLY A 15 9.21 13.88 8.05
C GLY A 15 9.11 12.82 6.96
N ILE A 16 10.10 11.93 6.87
CA ILE A 16 10.11 10.81 5.91
C ILE A 16 8.92 9.87 6.21
N ILE A 17 8.70 9.55 7.50
CA ILE A 17 7.60 8.67 7.93
C ILE A 17 6.24 9.30 7.62
N MET A 18 6.06 10.58 7.94
CA MET A 18 4.81 11.30 7.65
C MET A 18 4.50 11.32 6.16
N ARG A 19 5.52 11.56 5.32
CA ARG A 19 5.38 11.49 3.85
C ARG A 19 4.94 10.09 3.40
N ASN A 20 5.56 9.03 3.89
CA ASN A 20 5.19 7.67 3.51
C ASN A 20 3.75 7.33 3.92
N SER A 21 3.31 7.84 5.07
CA SER A 21 1.98 7.63 5.64
C SER A 21 0.88 8.39 4.89
N ILE A 22 1.08 9.71 4.66
CA ILE A 22 0.05 10.56 4.03
C ILE A 22 -0.26 10.11 2.61
N ILE A 23 0.78 9.76 1.85
CA ILE A 23 0.57 9.30 0.48
C ILE A 23 -0.28 8.00 0.57
N LEU A 24 -0.14 7.15 1.61
CA LEU A 24 -0.78 5.82 1.64
C LEU A 24 -2.27 5.97 1.87
N VAL A 25 -2.62 6.84 2.79
CA VAL A 25 -4.01 7.25 3.04
C VAL A 25 -4.63 7.83 1.77
N ASP A 26 -3.92 8.75 1.11
CA ASP A 26 -4.37 9.35 -0.16
C ASP A 26 -4.61 8.29 -1.25
N GLN A 27 -3.76 7.25 -1.33
CA GLN A 27 -3.97 6.13 -2.25
C GLN A 27 -5.20 5.29 -1.89
N ILE A 28 -5.45 5.04 -0.60
CA ILE A 28 -6.64 4.31 -0.16
C ILE A 28 -7.89 5.10 -0.51
N ASP A 29 -7.90 6.42 -0.27
CA ASP A 29 -9.05 7.27 -0.58
C ASP A 29 -9.33 7.32 -2.09
N GLN A 30 -8.28 7.38 -2.92
CA GLN A 30 -8.39 7.27 -4.38
C GLN A 30 -8.91 5.91 -4.84
N ASP A 31 -8.40 4.82 -4.25
CA ASP A 31 -8.82 3.46 -4.59
C ASP A 31 -10.30 3.22 -4.20
N ILE A 32 -10.76 3.77 -3.07
CA ILE A 32 -12.17 3.75 -2.65
C ILE A 32 -13.03 4.61 -3.58
N ALA A 33 -12.56 5.81 -3.97
CA ALA A 33 -13.27 6.68 -4.90
C ALA A 33 -13.40 6.04 -6.30
N ALA A 34 -12.46 5.18 -6.68
CA ALA A 34 -12.50 4.38 -7.91
C ALA A 34 -13.46 3.16 -7.81
N GLY A 35 -14.11 2.94 -6.65
CA GLY A 35 -15.11 1.89 -6.46
C GLY A 35 -14.57 0.55 -5.97
N MET A 36 -13.31 0.44 -5.56
CA MET A 36 -12.80 -0.79 -4.93
C MET A 36 -13.43 -1.01 -3.55
N ASP A 37 -13.64 -2.28 -3.20
CA ASP A 37 -14.03 -2.65 -1.84
C ASP A 37 -12.96 -2.17 -0.85
N ARG A 38 -13.40 -1.59 0.27
CA ARG A 38 -12.48 -0.96 1.24
C ARG A 38 -11.42 -1.95 1.73
N SER A 39 -11.78 -3.21 1.95
CA SER A 39 -10.84 -4.22 2.45
C SER A 39 -9.74 -4.51 1.43
N GLU A 40 -10.11 -4.57 0.16
CA GLU A 40 -9.19 -4.81 -0.96
C GLU A 40 -8.33 -3.57 -1.25
N ALA A 41 -8.90 -2.36 -1.17
CA ALA A 41 -8.19 -1.11 -1.33
C ALA A 41 -7.08 -0.93 -0.28
N ILE A 42 -7.34 -1.26 0.99
CA ILE A 42 -6.33 -1.16 2.06
C ILE A 42 -5.16 -2.09 1.80
N VAL A 43 -5.45 -3.37 1.53
CA VAL A 43 -4.41 -4.39 1.31
C VAL A 43 -3.64 -4.09 0.02
N GLY A 44 -4.35 -3.75 -1.05
CA GLY A 44 -3.77 -3.38 -2.34
C GLY A 44 -2.85 -2.16 -2.23
N ALA A 45 -3.31 -1.08 -1.59
CA ALA A 45 -2.51 0.12 -1.36
C ALA A 45 -1.28 -0.18 -0.48
N ALA A 46 -1.43 -0.97 0.58
CA ALA A 46 -0.33 -1.37 1.45
C ALA A 46 0.75 -2.16 0.69
N VAL A 47 0.37 -3.16 -0.12
CA VAL A 47 1.29 -3.98 -0.90
C VAL A 47 1.99 -3.16 -1.99
N ARG A 48 1.26 -2.30 -2.71
CA ARG A 48 1.84 -1.41 -3.72
C ARG A 48 2.87 -0.45 -3.12
N ARG A 49 2.67 -0.04 -1.86
CA ARG A 49 3.56 0.87 -1.13
C ARG A 49 4.78 0.22 -0.49
N PHE A 50 4.68 -1.06 -0.15
CA PHE A 50 5.77 -1.79 0.47
C PHE A 50 7.07 -1.68 -0.34
N ARG A 51 6.99 -1.83 -1.67
CA ARG A 51 8.17 -1.76 -2.55
C ARG A 51 8.87 -0.40 -2.51
N PRO A 52 8.19 0.73 -2.78
CA PRO A 52 8.78 2.07 -2.61
C PRO A 52 9.36 2.32 -1.21
N ILE A 53 8.64 1.96 -0.14
CA ILE A 53 9.09 2.20 1.24
C ILE A 53 10.38 1.42 1.52
N MET A 54 10.46 0.14 1.14
CA MET A 54 11.69 -0.66 1.24
C MET A 54 12.85 -0.01 0.51
N LEU A 55 12.64 0.45 -0.73
CA LEU A 55 13.71 1.07 -1.53
C LEU A 55 14.25 2.33 -0.86
N THR A 56 13.38 3.20 -0.33
CA THR A 56 13.80 4.40 0.40
C THR A 56 14.57 4.07 1.68
N ALA A 57 14.08 3.10 2.46
CA ALA A 57 14.73 2.66 3.69
C ALA A 57 16.13 2.08 3.41
N LEU A 58 16.23 1.19 2.42
CA LEU A 58 17.51 0.59 2.02
C LEU A 58 18.50 1.64 1.52
N THR A 59 18.05 2.57 0.69
CA THR A 59 18.88 3.67 0.18
C THR A 59 19.46 4.50 1.33
N ALA A 60 18.62 4.88 2.29
CA ALA A 60 19.04 5.66 3.44
C ALA A 60 20.03 4.90 4.33
N VAL A 61 19.78 3.62 4.62
CA VAL A 61 20.71 2.79 5.39
C VAL A 61 22.06 2.69 4.69
N LEU A 62 22.08 2.41 3.38
CA LEU A 62 23.31 2.32 2.60
C LEU A 62 24.10 3.64 2.60
N ALA A 63 23.41 4.77 2.45
CA ALA A 63 24.04 6.10 2.50
C ALA A 63 24.66 6.41 3.88
N LEU A 64 24.05 5.92 4.96
CA LEU A 64 24.50 6.19 6.32
C LEU A 64 25.70 5.32 6.75
N ILE A 65 25.98 4.18 6.08
CA ILE A 65 27.12 3.31 6.40
C ILE A 65 28.45 4.08 6.41
N PRO A 66 28.86 4.78 5.34
CA PRO A 66 30.12 5.54 5.36
C PRO A 66 30.07 6.73 6.33
N ILE A 67 28.93 7.40 6.45
CA ILE A 67 28.75 8.59 7.31
C ILE A 67 28.89 8.24 8.79
N SER A 68 28.48 7.03 9.18
CA SER A 68 28.55 6.56 10.57
C SER A 68 29.96 6.56 11.17
N ARG A 69 31.01 6.49 10.33
CA ARG A 69 32.41 6.50 10.79
C ARG A 69 32.91 7.89 11.18
N ALA A 70 32.19 8.95 10.83
CA ALA A 70 32.58 10.31 11.20
C ALA A 70 32.20 10.58 12.67
N VAL A 71 33.16 11.02 13.49
CA VAL A 71 32.98 11.27 14.94
C VAL A 71 31.79 12.19 15.25
N PHE A 72 31.60 13.24 14.45
CA PHE A 72 30.52 14.20 14.64
C PHE A 72 29.15 13.69 14.21
N TRP A 73 29.10 12.87 13.15
CA TRP A 73 27.84 12.42 12.52
C TRP A 73 27.41 11.02 12.96
N GLY A 74 28.29 10.25 13.60
CA GLY A 74 28.03 8.89 14.08
C GLY A 74 26.74 8.77 14.88
N PRO A 75 26.51 9.60 15.93
CA PRO A 75 25.27 9.54 16.71
C PRO A 75 24.00 9.74 15.88
N LEU A 76 24.02 10.62 14.88
CA LEU A 76 22.90 10.80 13.95
C LEU A 76 22.72 9.59 13.04
N ALA A 77 23.81 9.05 12.49
CA ALA A 77 23.73 7.90 11.60
C ALA A 77 23.13 6.68 12.30
N TYR A 78 23.58 6.38 13.53
CA TYR A 78 23.01 5.28 14.32
C TYR A 78 21.56 5.51 14.71
N ALA A 79 21.19 6.75 15.10
CA ALA A 79 19.81 7.10 15.42
C ALA A 79 18.89 6.95 14.19
N MET A 80 19.35 7.39 13.01
CA MET A 80 18.61 7.25 11.76
C MET A 80 18.52 5.78 11.31
N MET A 81 19.60 5.00 11.36
CA MET A 81 19.55 3.58 10.99
C MET A 81 18.54 2.81 11.84
N GLY A 82 18.62 2.95 13.18
CA GLY A 82 17.68 2.30 14.08
C GLY A 82 16.25 2.80 13.88
N GLY A 83 16.08 4.11 13.76
CA GLY A 83 14.78 4.71 13.55
C GLY A 83 14.13 4.31 12.22
N ILE A 84 14.88 4.24 11.12
CA ILE A 84 14.37 3.78 9.82
C ILE A 84 13.93 2.32 9.90
N LEU A 85 14.75 1.44 10.47
CA LEU A 85 14.40 0.02 10.64
C LEU A 85 13.09 -0.14 11.42
N VAL A 86 13.01 0.49 12.60
CA VAL A 86 11.82 0.41 13.45
C VAL A 86 10.61 1.04 12.76
N ALA A 87 10.76 2.24 12.20
CA ALA A 87 9.66 2.95 11.56
C ALA A 87 9.14 2.22 10.33
N THR A 88 10.01 1.55 9.58
CA THR A 88 9.63 0.77 8.40
C THR A 88 8.73 -0.39 8.81
N VAL A 89 9.16 -1.18 9.80
CA VAL A 89 8.37 -2.28 10.36
C VAL A 89 7.06 -1.77 10.93
N LEU A 90 7.13 -0.67 11.71
CA LEU A 90 5.96 -0.08 12.35
C LEU A 90 4.97 0.46 11.31
N THR A 91 5.42 1.12 10.24
CA THR A 91 4.54 1.63 9.17
C THR A 91 3.81 0.48 8.49
N ILE A 92 4.50 -0.63 8.19
CA ILE A 92 3.91 -1.76 7.47
C ILE A 92 2.92 -2.53 8.34
N LEU A 93 3.14 -2.60 9.65
CA LEU A 93 2.22 -3.29 10.57
C LEU A 93 1.09 -2.38 11.06
N VAL A 94 1.42 -1.15 11.47
CA VAL A 94 0.50 -0.23 12.14
C VAL A 94 -0.45 0.43 11.16
N LEU A 95 -0.06 0.75 9.91
CA LEU A 95 -1.02 1.33 8.97
C LEU A 95 -2.17 0.36 8.62
N PRO A 96 -1.93 -0.89 8.18
CA PRO A 96 -3.02 -1.81 7.88
C PRO A 96 -3.79 -2.22 9.15
N ALA A 97 -3.11 -2.44 10.28
CA ALA A 97 -3.79 -2.79 11.53
C ALA A 97 -4.63 -1.62 12.07
N GLY A 98 -4.10 -0.39 12.02
CA GLY A 98 -4.79 0.83 12.42
C GLY A 98 -6.01 1.07 11.53
N TYR A 99 -5.85 1.03 10.21
CA TYR A 99 -6.98 1.19 9.30
C TYR A 99 -8.02 0.08 9.51
N ALA A 100 -7.61 -1.19 9.67
CA ALA A 100 -8.51 -2.30 9.97
C ALA A 100 -9.23 -2.14 11.33
N LEU A 101 -8.60 -1.55 12.34
CA LEU A 101 -9.23 -1.28 13.64
C LEU A 101 -10.27 -0.15 13.57
N PHE A 102 -9.98 0.92 12.81
CA PHE A 102 -10.88 2.07 12.66
C PHE A 102 -12.01 1.79 11.65
N PHE A 103 -11.76 1.02 10.59
CA PHE A 103 -12.73 0.74 9.51
C PHE A 103 -13.29 -0.69 9.48
N GLY A 104 -12.69 -1.65 10.20
CA GLY A 104 -13.18 -3.03 10.33
C GLY A 104 -14.48 -3.18 11.14
N ARG A 105 -15.06 -2.07 11.61
CA ARG A 105 -16.42 -2.01 12.19
C ARG A 105 -17.51 -1.66 11.17
N ALA A 106 -17.21 -1.56 9.87
CA ALA A 106 -18.22 -1.47 8.83
C ALA A 106 -18.55 -2.88 8.28
N PRO A 107 -19.84 -3.23 8.13
CA PRO A 107 -20.26 -4.62 7.93
C PRO A 107 -19.82 -5.15 6.57
N LYS A 108 -19.33 -6.39 6.60
CA LYS A 108 -19.08 -7.28 5.46
C LYS A 108 -20.25 -7.19 4.46
N LYS A 109 -20.10 -6.45 3.35
CA LYS A 109 -20.98 -6.67 2.21
C LYS A 109 -20.56 -8.00 1.59
N ALA A 110 -21.55 -8.88 1.50
CA ALA A 110 -21.41 -10.23 1.01
C ALA A 110 -20.71 -10.25 -0.34
N LYS A 111 -19.82 -11.23 -0.51
CA LYS A 111 -19.37 -11.71 -1.81
C LYS A 111 -20.60 -11.94 -2.68
N THR A 112 -20.77 -11.14 -3.72
CA THR A 112 -21.50 -11.60 -4.91
C THR A 112 -20.45 -12.28 -5.78
N ASP A 113 -20.27 -13.57 -5.54
CA ASP A 113 -19.75 -14.49 -6.54
C ASP A 113 -20.70 -14.41 -7.74
N GLU A 114 -20.46 -13.51 -8.69
CA GLU A 114 -21.18 -13.51 -9.96
C GLU A 114 -20.32 -12.93 -11.09
N GLN A 115 -19.23 -13.62 -11.39
CA GLN A 115 -18.64 -13.56 -12.73
C GLN A 115 -17.86 -14.83 -13.06
N ALA A 116 -18.60 -15.93 -13.17
CA ALA A 116 -18.35 -16.94 -14.19
C ALA A 116 -19.60 -17.83 -14.34
N PRO A 117 -20.25 -17.79 -15.50
CA PRO A 117 -20.70 -19.04 -16.12
C PRO A 117 -19.89 -19.29 -17.39
N GLU A 118 -19.19 -20.43 -17.41
CA GLU A 118 -18.62 -21.06 -18.60
C GLU A 118 -19.74 -21.64 -19.52
N PRO A 119 -19.42 -22.04 -20.76
CA PRO A 119 -20.25 -21.80 -21.94
C PRO A 119 -21.31 -22.89 -22.20
N GLU A 120 -22.55 -22.49 -22.49
CA GLU A 120 -23.63 -23.42 -22.87
C GLU A 120 -24.10 -23.20 -24.32
N LYS A 121 -23.59 -24.12 -25.16
CA LYS A 121 -24.05 -24.66 -26.45
C LYS A 121 -25.17 -23.98 -27.26
N ILE A 122 -24.76 -23.59 -28.48
CA ILE A 122 -25.33 -23.93 -29.80
C ILE A 122 -26.86 -23.98 -29.89
N GLU A 123 -27.46 -22.85 -30.30
CA GLU A 123 -28.77 -22.84 -30.93
C GLU A 123 -28.62 -22.61 -32.43
N GLY A 124 -28.19 -23.69 -33.10
CA GLY A 124 -28.52 -23.90 -34.50
C GLY A 124 -30.00 -24.24 -34.59
N ILE A 125 -30.86 -23.24 -34.70
CA ILE A 125 -32.19 -23.41 -35.27
C ILE A 125 -32.15 -22.80 -36.66
N GLU A 126 -32.20 -23.71 -37.62
CA GLU A 126 -32.35 -23.51 -39.04
C GLU A 126 -33.32 -22.36 -39.34
N ARG A 127 -32.99 -21.53 -40.32
CA ARG A 127 -33.99 -20.71 -41.02
C ARG A 127 -34.38 -21.41 -42.33
N PRO A 128 -35.40 -22.31 -42.36
CA PRO A 128 -36.10 -22.63 -43.60
C PRO A 128 -37.17 -21.58 -43.95
N GLN A 129 -37.41 -20.57 -43.10
CA GLN A 129 -38.58 -19.69 -43.24
C GLN A 129 -38.37 -18.37 -43.99
N LEU A 130 -37.23 -18.17 -44.67
CA LEU A 130 -37.04 -16.97 -45.53
C LEU A 130 -37.50 -17.19 -46.99
N ALA A 131 -38.08 -18.35 -47.32
CA ALA A 131 -38.41 -18.72 -48.70
C ALA A 131 -39.91 -18.91 -49.02
N LEU A 132 -40.87 -18.65 -48.11
CA LEU A 132 -42.28 -19.03 -48.39
C LEU A 132 -43.41 -18.09 -47.89
N ALA A 133 -43.14 -16.81 -47.67
CA ALA A 133 -44.19 -15.79 -47.52
C ALA A 133 -43.64 -14.50 -48.15
N ALA A 134 -43.80 -14.20 -49.45
CA ALA A 134 -44.96 -14.40 -50.31
C ALA A 134 -46.24 -13.86 -49.67
N GLU A 135 -46.31 -12.54 -49.51
CA GLU A 135 -47.39 -11.68 -50.01
C GLU A 135 -46.79 -10.33 -50.45
#